data_AF-A0AAJ1AKB8-F1
#
_entry.id   AF-A0AAJ1AKB8-F1
#
_cell.length_a   1.000
_cell.length_b   1.000
_cell.length_c   1.000
_cell.angle_alpha   90.00
_cell.angle_beta   90.00
_cell.angle_gamma   90.00
#
_symmetry.space_group_name_H-M   'P 1'
#
loop_
_entity.id
_entity.type
_entity.pdbx_description
1 polymer ?
#
loop_
_entity_poly.entity_id
_entity_poly.type
_entity_poly.pdbx_seq_one_letter_code
_entity_poly.pdbx_strand_id
1 'polypeptide(L)'
;MEQDEVEQPDRRLALRILAGGLFGLLIGPVAGWAAGRDSMMQVIPRRPRPATPSPALFDGKLAQTYRIAREVPELLEQMPCYCGCGNMANHQNNLDCYVDRHADT
;
A
#
# COMPACT_ATOMS: atom_id res chain seq x y z
N MET A 1 62.30 6.10 20.14
CA MET A 1 61.64 5.65 18.90
C MET A 1 61.22 4.21 19.13
N GLU A 2 60.24 3.96 20.00
CA GLU A 2 58.81 4.22 19.78
C GLU A 2 58.40 3.80 18.38
N GLN A 3 57.81 2.61 18.26
CA GLN A 3 56.52 2.43 17.60
C GLN A 3 55.77 1.35 18.39
N ASP A 4 54.80 1.83 19.18
CA ASP A 4 53.89 1.10 20.05
C ASP A 4 53.04 0.06 19.32
N GLU A 5 52.86 -1.06 20.02
CA GLU A 5 51.61 -1.82 20.19
C GLU A 5 50.55 -1.71 19.07
N VAL A 6 50.54 -2.71 18.19
CA VAL A 6 49.42 -2.99 17.29
C VAL A 6 48.24 -3.46 18.14
N GLU A 7 47.33 -2.52 18.46
CA GLU A 7 46.06 -2.75 19.14
C GLU A 7 45.28 -3.88 18.45
N GLN A 8 45.27 -5.06 19.08
CA GLN A 8 44.59 -6.24 18.57
C GLN A 8 43.07 -6.02 18.75
N PRO A 9 42.26 -6.01 17.66
CA PRO A 9 40.85 -5.67 17.77
C PRO A 9 40.15 -6.60 18.75
N ASP A 10 39.54 -5.97 19.77
CA ASP A 10 39.01 -6.63 20.97
C ASP A 10 38.16 -7.84 20.56
N ARG A 11 38.61 -9.06 20.93
CA ARG A 11 37.93 -10.32 20.60
C ARG A 11 36.48 -10.30 21.07
N ARG A 12 36.17 -9.50 22.09
CA ARG A 12 34.81 -9.25 22.60
C ARG A 12 33.94 -8.48 21.60
N LEU A 13 34.52 -7.56 20.82
CA LEU A 13 33.83 -6.87 19.72
C LEU A 13 33.54 -7.83 18.57
N ALA A 14 34.50 -8.68 18.20
CA ALA A 14 34.29 -9.71 17.17
C ALA A 14 33.22 -10.73 17.61
N LEU A 15 33.27 -11.19 18.86
CA LEU A 15 32.25 -12.08 19.45
C LEU A 15 30.86 -11.42 19.52
N ARG A 16 30.80 -10.11 19.79
CA ARG A 16 29.54 -9.32 19.76
C ARG A 16 28.95 -9.21 18.35
N ILE A 17 29.78 -8.99 17.33
CA ILE A 17 29.34 -8.92 15.93
C ILE A 17 28.81 -10.28 15.46
N LEU A 18 29.51 -11.36 15.78
CA LEU A 18 29.09 -12.72 15.42
C LEU A 18 27.82 -13.14 16.17
N ALA A 19 27.71 -12.83 17.46
CA ALA A 19 26.50 -13.12 18.24
C ALA A 19 25.29 -12.28 17.79
N GLY A 20 25.48 -10.99 17.50
CA GLY A 20 24.43 -10.12 16.97
C GLY A 20 23.96 -10.52 15.57
N GLY A 21 24.88 -10.94 14.69
CA GLY A 21 24.55 -11.47 13.37
C GLY A 21 23.77 -12.79 13.42
N LEU A 22 24.13 -13.71 14.32
CA LEU A 22 23.42 -14.97 14.51
C LEU A 22 22.03 -14.77 15.13
N PHE A 23 21.90 -13.83 16.08
CA PHE A 23 20.62 -13.45 16.68
C PHE A 23 19.68 -12.78 15.68
N GLY A 24 20.21 -11.91 14.82
CA GLY A 24 19.46 -11.30 13.72
C GLY A 24 19.01 -12.30 12.64
N LEU A 25 19.82 -13.34 12.35
CA LEU A 25 19.50 -14.35 11.34
C LEU A 25 18.45 -15.37 11.86
N LEU A 26 18.51 -15.74 13.14
CA LEU A 26 17.61 -16.74 13.73
C LEU A 26 16.29 -16.15 14.26
N ILE A 27 16.28 -14.87 14.67
CA ILE A 27 15.10 -14.22 15.30
C ILE A 27 14.54 -13.06 14.44
N GLY A 28 15.32 -12.55 13.47
CA GLY A 28 14.87 -11.50 12.56
C GLY A 28 13.75 -11.83 11.56
N PRO A 29 13.44 -13.08 11.16
CA PRO A 29 12.44 -13.28 10.10
C PRO A 29 11.00 -13.07 10.57
N VAL A 30 10.73 -12.95 11.89
CA VAL A 30 9.36 -12.73 12.39
C VAL A 30 8.91 -11.27 12.24
N ALA A 31 9.83 -10.30 12.35
CA ALA A 31 9.49 -8.88 12.31
C ALA A 31 9.63 -8.24 10.92
N GLY A 32 10.52 -8.76 10.06
CA GLY A 32 10.79 -8.17 8.74
C GLY A 32 9.74 -8.46 7.66
N TRP A 33 8.93 -9.51 7.82
CA TRP A 33 7.96 -9.95 6.79
C TRP A 33 6.57 -9.30 6.95
N ALA A 34 6.28 -8.69 8.10
CA ALA A 34 4.99 -8.06 8.37
C ALA A 34 4.90 -6.60 7.90
N ALA A 35 6.03 -5.96 7.59
CA ALA A 35 6.09 -4.49 7.46
C ALA A 35 5.88 -3.92 6.05
N GLY A 36 5.53 -4.73 5.03
CA GLY A 36 5.64 -4.24 3.64
C GLY A 36 4.68 -4.77 2.57
N ARG A 37 3.59 -5.49 2.90
CA ARG A 37 2.75 -6.12 1.83
C ARG A 37 1.28 -5.73 1.73
N ASP A 38 0.66 -4.99 2.65
CA ASP A 38 -0.82 -4.99 2.69
C ASP A 38 -1.58 -3.67 2.40
N SER A 39 -0.93 -2.51 2.30
CA SER A 39 -1.71 -1.26 2.15
C SER A 39 -2.27 -0.99 0.74
N MET A 40 -1.86 -1.72 -0.31
CA MET A 40 -2.27 -1.40 -1.69
C MET A 40 -3.54 -2.11 -2.17
N MET A 41 -4.06 -3.09 -1.43
CA MET A 41 -5.25 -3.87 -1.81
C MET A 41 -6.30 -3.96 -0.70
N GLN A 42 -6.23 -3.09 0.30
CA GLN A 42 -7.29 -2.98 1.29
C GLN A 42 -8.52 -2.33 0.67
N VAL A 43 -9.67 -2.97 0.84
CA VAL A 43 -10.97 -2.46 0.45
C VAL A 43 -11.65 -1.92 1.70
N ILE A 44 -11.81 -0.60 1.77
CA ILE A 44 -12.48 0.07 2.90
C ILE A 44 -13.84 0.61 2.40
N PRO A 45 -14.97 0.01 2.80
CA PRO A 45 -16.31 0.52 2.44
C PRO A 45 -16.58 1.90 3.03
N ARG A 46 -17.35 2.74 2.30
CA ARG A 46 -17.71 4.09 2.76
C ARG A 46 -19.17 4.11 3.24
N ARG A 47 -19.39 4.71 4.41
CA ARG A 47 -20.72 4.83 5.03
C ARG A 47 -20.99 6.29 5.40
N PRO A 48 -22.04 6.95 4.85
CA PRO A 48 -22.92 6.45 3.78
C PRO A 48 -22.15 6.23 2.47
N ARG A 49 -22.68 5.37 1.60
CA ARG A 49 -22.06 5.12 0.30
C ARG A 49 -22.15 6.38 -0.57
N PRO A 50 -21.05 6.83 -1.20
CA PRO A 50 -21.08 8.01 -2.05
C PRO A 50 -21.93 7.75 -3.30
N ALA A 51 -22.63 8.79 -3.76
CA ALA A 51 -23.37 8.75 -5.01
C ALA A 51 -22.44 9.04 -6.20
N THR A 52 -22.72 8.42 -7.33
CA THR A 52 -22.00 8.69 -8.59
C THR A 52 -22.71 9.79 -9.40
N PRO A 53 -21.96 10.63 -10.13
CA PRO A 53 -22.53 11.64 -11.03
C PRO A 53 -23.46 11.03 -12.08
N SER A 54 -24.31 11.87 -12.69
CA SER A 54 -25.21 11.40 -13.75
C SER A 54 -24.42 10.92 -14.96
N PRO A 55 -24.70 9.72 -15.50
CA PRO A 55 -24.11 9.26 -16.76
C PRO A 55 -24.34 10.22 -17.94
N ALA A 56 -25.38 11.04 -17.88
CA ALA A 56 -25.70 12.04 -18.90
C ALA A 56 -24.69 13.21 -18.97
N LEU A 57 -23.74 13.28 -18.02
CA LEU A 57 -22.65 14.26 -18.03
C LEU A 57 -21.45 13.82 -18.88
N PHE A 58 -21.47 12.59 -19.39
CA PHE A 58 -20.36 11.97 -20.11
C PHE A 58 -20.83 11.37 -21.44
N ASP A 59 -19.88 11.06 -22.32
CA ASP A 59 -20.14 10.51 -23.65
C ASP A 59 -19.60 9.08 -23.82
N GLY A 60 -20.19 8.36 -24.79
CA GLY A 60 -19.68 7.07 -25.26
C GLY A 60 -19.49 6.02 -24.14
N LYS A 61 -18.30 5.41 -24.11
CA LYS A 61 -17.96 4.37 -23.12
C LYS A 61 -17.91 4.91 -21.70
N LEU A 62 -17.52 6.17 -21.51
CA LEU A 62 -17.44 6.78 -20.19
C LEU A 62 -18.85 6.93 -19.57
N ALA A 63 -19.84 7.33 -20.36
CA ALA A 63 -21.24 7.32 -19.93
C ALA A 63 -21.70 5.93 -19.48
N GLN A 64 -21.26 4.87 -20.16
CA GLN A 64 -21.59 3.49 -19.79
C GLN A 64 -20.93 3.08 -18.47
N THR A 65 -19.68 3.46 -18.21
CA THR A 65 -19.01 3.10 -16.95
C THR A 65 -19.65 3.78 -15.75
N TYR A 66 -20.01 5.08 -15.84
CA TYR A 66 -20.76 5.76 -14.78
C TYR A 66 -22.16 5.18 -14.57
N ARG A 67 -22.81 4.68 -15.62
CA ARG A 67 -24.09 3.97 -15.50
C ARG A 67 -23.93 2.68 -14.70
N ILE A 68 -22.94 1.86 -15.04
CA ILE A 68 -22.62 0.62 -14.31
C ILE A 68 -22.29 0.94 -12.85
N ALA A 69 -21.45 1.96 -12.60
CA ALA A 69 -21.08 2.35 -11.24
C ALA A 69 -22.28 2.79 -10.39
N ARG A 70 -23.31 3.38 -11.02
CA ARG A 70 -24.59 3.70 -10.38
C ARG A 70 -25.47 2.47 -10.14
N GLU A 71 -25.47 1.50 -11.04
CA GLU A 71 -26.32 0.31 -10.99
C GLU A 71 -25.81 -0.77 -10.02
N VAL A 72 -24.47 -0.91 -9.87
CA VAL A 72 -23.85 -1.94 -9.02
C VAL A 72 -22.81 -1.38 -8.03
N PRO A 73 -23.15 -0.35 -7.22
CA PRO A 73 -22.19 0.32 -6.36
C PRO A 73 -21.66 -0.59 -5.24
N GLU A 74 -22.44 -1.57 -4.77
CA GLU A 74 -21.99 -2.58 -3.80
C GLU A 74 -20.87 -3.47 -4.33
N LEU A 75 -20.93 -3.81 -5.62
CA LEU A 75 -19.91 -4.67 -6.24
C LEU A 75 -18.62 -3.89 -6.42
N LEU A 76 -18.70 -2.64 -6.90
CA LEU A 76 -17.53 -1.78 -7.05
C LEU A 76 -16.89 -1.46 -5.68
N GLU A 77 -17.69 -1.26 -4.64
CA GLU A 77 -17.19 -1.03 -3.28
C GLU A 77 -16.39 -2.21 -2.73
N GLN A 78 -16.63 -3.44 -3.22
CA GLN A 78 -15.90 -4.65 -2.79
C GLN A 78 -14.61 -4.91 -3.58
N MET A 79 -14.36 -4.16 -4.65
CA MET A 79 -13.18 -4.33 -5.48
C MET A 79 -12.10 -3.31 -5.10
N PRO A 80 -10.82 -3.72 -5.05
CA PRO A 80 -9.74 -2.77 -4.84
C PRO A 80 -9.63 -1.80 -6.01
N CYS A 81 -9.09 -0.61 -5.75
CA CYS A 81 -8.74 0.33 -6.80
C CYS A 81 -7.49 -0.17 -7.53
N TYR A 82 -7.59 -0.36 -8.85
CA TYR A 82 -6.48 -0.87 -9.68
C TYR A 82 -5.66 0.23 -10.36
N CYS A 83 -6.05 1.50 -10.21
CA CYS A 83 -5.37 2.62 -10.84
C CYS A 83 -4.02 2.97 -10.18
N GLY A 84 -3.70 2.37 -9.03
CA GLY A 84 -2.49 2.68 -8.26
C GLY A 84 -2.51 4.06 -7.58
N CYS A 85 -3.60 4.81 -7.72
CA CYS A 85 -3.75 6.15 -7.16
C CYS A 85 -4.10 6.18 -5.67
N GLY A 86 -4.39 5.03 -5.05
CA GLY A 86 -4.88 4.83 -3.67
C GLY A 86 -4.76 6.03 -2.73
N ASN A 87 -3.67 6.08 -1.94
CA ASN A 87 -3.46 7.12 -0.91
C ASN A 87 -3.28 8.55 -1.48
N MET A 88 -3.12 8.73 -2.79
CA MET A 88 -2.91 10.05 -3.41
C MET A 88 -4.23 10.79 -3.64
N ALA A 89 -5.30 10.06 -3.98
CA ALA A 89 -6.61 10.61 -4.29
C ALA A 89 -7.64 10.41 -3.15
N ASN A 90 -7.23 9.80 -2.04
CA ASN A 90 -8.12 9.40 -0.93
C ASN A 90 -9.24 8.42 -1.39
N HIS A 91 -9.01 7.68 -2.47
CA HIS A 91 -9.92 6.64 -2.99
C HIS A 91 -9.61 5.30 -2.33
N GLN A 92 -10.63 4.66 -1.76
CA GLN A 92 -10.51 3.50 -0.87
C GLN A 92 -10.87 2.18 -1.54
N ASN A 93 -11.61 2.23 -2.65
CA ASN A 93 -12.08 1.07 -3.41
C ASN A 93 -12.43 1.50 -4.85
N ASN A 94 -12.85 0.56 -5.69
CA ASN A 94 -13.15 0.82 -7.10
C ASN A 94 -14.33 1.79 -7.31
N LEU A 95 -15.31 1.82 -6.40
CA LEU A 95 -16.43 2.77 -6.50
C LEU A 95 -15.96 4.22 -6.42
N ASP A 96 -14.93 4.51 -5.61
CA ASP A 96 -14.42 5.86 -5.45
C ASP A 96 -13.84 6.45 -6.76
N CYS A 97 -13.49 5.63 -7.75
CA CYS A 97 -13.11 6.13 -9.08
C CYS A 97 -14.25 6.87 -9.81
N TYR A 98 -15.50 6.66 -9.39
CA TYR A 98 -16.71 7.12 -10.07
C TYR A 98 -17.55 8.10 -9.24
N VAL A 99 -17.06 8.57 -8.08
CA VAL A 99 -17.82 9.50 -7.22
C VAL A 99 -17.68 10.96 -7.66
N ASP A 100 -16.69 11.23 -8.51
CA ASP A 100 -16.42 12.53 -9.14
C ASP A 100 -16.12 12.33 -10.64
N ARG A 101 -15.17 13.08 -11.21
CA ARG A 101 -14.72 12.93 -12.60
C ARG A 101 -13.42 12.14 -12.75
N HIS A 102 -12.92 11.46 -11.73
CA HIS A 102 -11.61 10.80 -11.78
C HIS A 102 -11.51 9.73 -12.88
N ALA A 103 -12.59 9.02 -13.20
CA ALA A 103 -12.61 8.06 -14.31
C ALA A 103 -12.56 8.70 -15.72
N ASP A 104 -12.60 10.04 -15.83
CA ASP A 104 -12.49 10.84 -17.06
C ASP A 104 -11.05 11.31 -17.35
N THR A 105 -10.12 11.10 -16.41
CA THR A 105 -8.71 11.52 -16.53
C THR A 105 -7.79 10.50 -17.20
#